data_AF-A0A2E8HL51-F1
#
_entry.id   AF-A0A2E8HL51-F1
#
_cell.length_a   1.000
_cell.length_b   1.000
_cell.length_c   1.000
_cell.angle_alpha   90.00
_cell.angle_beta   90.00
_cell.angle_gamma   90.00
#
_symmetry.space_group_name_H-M   'P 1'
#
loop_
_entity.id
_entity.type
_entity.pdbx_description
1 polymer ?
#
loop_
_entity_poly.entity_id
_entity_poly.type
_entity_poly.pdbx_seq_one_letter_code
_entity_poly.pdbx_strand_id
1 'polypeptide(L)'
;VDGFIESVIDALEKGEHIEIRGFGTFKAVSRAPRTGRNPRTGSEVKISRRRAPVFKPSKELRARVEDNGNPVGGKKNAVWKEEKVA
;
A
#
# COMPACT_ATOMS: atom_id res chain seq x y z
N VAL A 1 -5.22 21.79 3.67
CA VAL A 1 -4.63 20.47 4.00
C VAL A 1 -5.61 19.68 4.85
N ASP A 2 -6.16 20.29 5.88
CA ASP A 2 -7.11 19.64 6.81
C ASP A 2 -8.32 19.02 6.11
N GLY A 3 -8.98 19.76 5.19
CA GLY A 3 -10.11 19.20 4.44
C GLY A 3 -9.79 17.97 3.58
N PHE A 4 -8.53 17.80 3.13
CA PHE A 4 -8.11 16.56 2.46
C PHE A 4 -8.03 15.39 3.45
N ILE A 5 -7.47 15.64 4.62
CA ILE A 5 -7.33 14.63 5.68
C ILE A 5 -8.72 14.17 6.14
N GLU A 6 -9.64 15.10 6.38
CA GLU A 6 -11.03 14.82 6.75
C GLU A 6 -11.74 13.99 5.68
N SER A 7 -11.64 14.39 4.41
CA SER A 7 -12.23 13.62 3.30
C SER A 7 -11.70 12.19 3.21
N VAL A 8 -10.40 11.99 3.50
CA VAL A 8 -9.80 10.65 3.55
C VAL A 8 -10.34 9.83 4.71
N ILE A 9 -10.49 10.44 5.90
CA ILE A 9 -11.06 9.78 7.08
C ILE A 9 -12.50 9.34 6.78
N ASP A 10 -13.35 10.25 6.30
CA ASP A 10 -14.76 9.99 6.01
C ASP A 10 -14.95 8.83 5.03
N ALA A 11 -14.18 8.80 3.95
CA ALA A 11 -14.25 7.72 2.97
C ALA A 11 -13.81 6.37 3.60
N LEU A 12 -12.74 6.36 4.40
CA LEU A 12 -12.24 5.16 5.04
C LEU A 12 -13.21 4.60 6.09
N GLU A 13 -13.94 5.46 6.80
CA GLU A 13 -15.00 5.05 7.74
C GLU A 13 -16.12 4.31 7.01
N LYS A 14 -16.60 4.89 5.89
CA LYS A 14 -17.60 4.29 5.00
C LYS A 14 -17.13 3.00 4.34
N GLY A 15 -15.82 2.73 4.35
CA GLY A 15 -15.22 1.56 3.72
C GLY A 15 -14.95 1.76 2.23
N GLU A 16 -14.97 3.01 1.79
CA GLU A 16 -14.62 3.41 0.44
C GLU A 16 -13.09 3.43 0.27
N HIS A 17 -12.68 3.49 -0.99
CA HIS A 17 -11.28 3.43 -1.39
C HIS A 17 -10.99 4.70 -2.19
N ILE A 18 -9.95 5.44 -1.79
CA ILE A 18 -9.52 6.65 -2.52
C ILE A 18 -8.27 6.29 -3.30
N GLU A 19 -8.32 6.42 -4.62
CA GLU A 19 -7.17 6.26 -5.50
C GLU A 19 -6.74 7.61 -6.07
N ILE A 20 -5.49 7.98 -5.81
CA ILE A 20 -4.87 9.19 -6.32
C ILE A 20 -3.81 8.76 -7.32
N ARG A 21 -4.09 8.97 -8.61
CA ARG A 21 -3.19 8.60 -9.71
C ARG A 21 -1.79 9.19 -9.48
N GLY A 22 -0.76 8.37 -9.66
CA GLY A 22 0.63 8.76 -9.43
C GLY A 22 1.05 8.82 -7.95
N PHE A 23 0.12 8.89 -7.00
CA PHE A 23 0.43 8.95 -5.57
C PHE A 23 0.22 7.61 -4.85
N GLY A 24 -1.00 7.07 -4.87
CA GLY A 24 -1.31 5.81 -4.20
C GLY A 24 -2.79 5.63 -3.88
N THR A 25 -3.09 4.60 -3.10
CA THR A 25 -4.45 4.23 -2.72
C THR A 25 -4.61 4.18 -1.21
N PHE A 26 -5.62 4.85 -0.69
CA PHE A 26 -6.09 4.70 0.69
C PHE A 26 -7.25 3.73 0.71
N LYS A 27 -7.22 2.76 1.62
CA LYS A 27 -8.33 1.82 1.81
C LYS A 27 -8.40 1.27 3.22
N ALA A 28 -9.61 0.89 3.64
CA ALA A 28 -9.80 0.07 4.82
C ALA A 28 -9.65 -1.42 4.46
N VAL A 29 -9.00 -2.18 5.33
CA VAL A 29 -8.83 -3.64 5.14
C VAL A 29 -9.26 -4.38 6.39
N SER A 30 -9.97 -5.49 6.20
CA SER A 30 -10.34 -6.40 7.28
C SER A 30 -9.13 -7.24 7.68
N ARG A 31 -8.75 -7.19 8.95
CA ARG A 31 -7.69 -8.00 9.55
C ARG A 31 -8.33 -9.17 10.28
N ALA A 32 -7.95 -10.38 9.90
CA ALA A 32 -8.37 -11.60 10.59
C ALA A 32 -7.86 -11.60 12.05
N PRO A 33 -8.60 -12.23 12.97
CA PRO A 33 -8.14 -12.43 14.33
C PRO A 33 -6.88 -13.31 14.32
N ARG A 34 -5.94 -13.02 15.23
CA ARG A 34 -4.69 -13.77 15.36
C ARG A 34 -4.17 -13.70 16.79
N THR A 35 -3.34 -14.66 17.16
CA THR A 35 -2.61 -14.61 18.43
C THR A 35 -1.30 -13.87 18.22
N GLY A 36 -1.06 -12.83 19.03
CA GLY A 36 0.23 -12.16 19.14
C GLY A 36 0.91 -12.51 20.46
N ARG A 37 2.11 -11.98 20.67
CA ARG A 37 2.80 -12.02 21.97
C ARG A 37 3.06 -10.61 22.46
N ASN A 38 2.92 -10.41 23.77
CA ASN A 38 3.30 -9.15 24.40
C ASN A 38 4.83 -8.99 24.30
N PRO A 39 5.37 -7.93 23.65
CA PRO A 39 6.81 -7.74 23.52
C PRO A 39 7.55 -7.66 24.87
N ARG A 40 6.85 -7.23 25.93
CA ARG A 40 7.44 -7.04 27.27
C ARG A 40 7.43 -8.30 28.13
N THR A 41 6.42 -9.17 28.00
CA THR A 41 6.22 -10.33 28.91
C THR A 41 6.24 -11.68 28.20
N GLY A 42 6.20 -11.72 26.87
CA GLY A 42 6.12 -12.95 26.08
C GLY A 42 4.76 -13.67 26.13
N SER A 43 3.84 -13.23 26.98
CA SER A 43 2.50 -13.83 27.13
C SER A 43 1.71 -13.72 25.83
N GLU A 44 0.93 -14.76 25.53
CA GLU A 44 0.04 -14.77 24.37
C GLU A 44 -1.15 -13.84 24.56
N VAL A 45 -1.45 -13.05 23.53
CA VAL A 45 -2.56 -12.11 23.50
C VAL A 45 -3.40 -12.37 22.26
N LYS A 46 -4.69 -12.64 22.44
CA LYS A 46 -5.63 -12.78 21.33
C LYS A 46 -5.97 -11.39 20.78
N ILE A 47 -5.66 -11.16 19.50
CA ILE A 47 -5.99 -9.92 18.79
C ILE A 47 -7.26 -10.20 17.99
N SER A 48 -8.32 -9.46 18.30
CA SER A 48 -9.62 -9.60 17.65
C SER A 48 -9.59 -9.11 16.19
N ARG A 49 -10.62 -9.53 15.44
CA ARG A 49 -10.85 -9.03 14.07
C ARG A 49 -11.05 -7.51 14.13
N ARG A 50 -10.39 -6.77 13.23
CA ARG A 50 -10.57 -5.31 13.12
C ARG A 50 -10.42 -4.81 11.70
N ARG A 51 -11.04 -3.67 11.39
CA ARG A 51 -10.71 -2.88 10.19
C ARG A 51 -9.48 -2.02 10.49
N ALA A 52 -8.58 -1.90 9.52
CA ALA A 52 -7.41 -1.03 9.64
C ALA A 52 -7.26 -0.19 8.36
N PRO A 53 -6.95 1.11 8.46
CA PRO A 53 -6.59 1.92 7.30
C PRO A 53 -5.23 1.50 6.76
N VAL A 54 -5.07 1.52 5.45
CA VAL A 54 -3.81 1.24 4.75
C VAL A 54 -3.64 2.24 3.61
N PHE A 55 -2.45 2.84 3.55
CA PHE A 55 -1.97 3.52 2.36
C PHE A 55 -1.09 2.57 1.53
N LYS A 56 -1.41 2.43 0.25
CA LYS A 56 -0.60 1.72 -0.74
C LYS A 56 0.04 2.76 -1.67
N PRO A 57 1.34 3.07 -1.51
CA PRO A 57 2.01 3.99 -2.42
C PRO A 57 2.02 3.43 -3.85
N SER A 58 1.85 4.31 -4.83
CA SER A 58 1.89 3.96 -6.25
C SER A 58 3.31 3.52 -6.64
N LYS A 59 3.41 2.82 -7.79
CA LYS A 59 4.71 2.49 -8.39
C LYS A 59 5.53 3.76 -8.69
N GLU A 60 4.86 4.82 -9.13
CA GLU A 60 5.50 6.09 -9.45
C GLU A 60 6.05 6.77 -8.19
N LEU A 61 5.27 6.82 -7.10
CA LEU A 61 5.71 7.38 -5.83
C LEU A 61 6.91 6.61 -5.27
N ARG A 62 6.88 5.27 -5.30
CA ARG A 62 8.02 4.44 -4.88
C ARG A 62 9.27 4.73 -5.71
N ALA A 63 9.14 4.73 -7.04
CA ALA A 63 10.26 4.98 -7.95
C ALA A 63 10.89 6.36 -7.75
N ARG A 64 10.08 7.38 -7.43
CA ARG A 64 10.56 8.73 -7.13
C ARG A 64 11.31 8.81 -5.79
N VAL A 65 10.94 8.00 -4.79
CA VAL A 65 11.53 8.01 -3.44
C VAL A 65 12.78 7.12 -3.34
N GLU A 66 12.83 6.02 -4.09
CA GLU A 66 13.95 5.06 -4.09
C GLU A 66 15.21 5.54 -4.85
N ASP A 67 15.22 6.79 -5.34
CA ASP A 67 16.34 7.44 -6.05
C ASP A 67 16.91 6.62 -7.23
N ASN A 68 16.09 6.43 -8.28
CA ASN A 68 16.56 5.82 -9.53
C ASN A 68 16.36 6.67 -10.77
N GLY A 69 15.95 7.95 -10.66
CA GLY A 69 15.88 8.89 -11.78
C GLY A 69 15.14 8.40 -13.04
N ASN A 70 14.43 7.28 -12.98
CA ASN A 70 13.97 6.57 -14.16
C ASN A 70 12.48 6.86 -14.32
N PRO A 71 12.07 7.70 -15.28
CA PRO A 71 10.67 8.05 -15.45
C PRO A 71 9.88 6.80 -15.82
N VAL A 72 8.94 6.41 -14.94
CA VAL A 72 7.96 5.35 -15.22
C VAL A 72 6.90 5.92 -16.16
N GLY A 73 7.29 6.09 -17.43
CA GLY A 73 6.45 6.65 -18.49
C GLY A 73 6.93 6.35 -19.91
N GLY A 74 8.12 5.76 -20.09
CA GLY A 74 8.55 5.20 -21.38
C GLY A 74 8.02 3.77 -21.52
N LYS A 75 7.28 3.48 -22.60
CA LYS A 75 7.06 2.11 -23.07
C LYS A 75 8.43 1.42 -23.08
N LYS A 76 8.63 0.41 -22.22
CA LYS A 76 9.73 -0.51 -22.42
C LYS A 76 9.45 -1.15 -23.77
N ASN A 77 10.22 -0.80 -24.80
CA ASN A 77 10.25 -1.60 -26.02
C ASN A 77 10.47 -3.04 -25.55
N ALA A 78 9.46 -3.87 -25.78
CA ALA A 78 9.48 -5.29 -25.46
C ALA A 78 10.52 -5.92 -26.39
N VAL A 79 11.76 -5.92 -25.93
CA VAL A 79 12.81 -6.79 -26.46
C VAL A 79 13.21 -7.68 -25.30
N TRP A 80 12.37 -8.69 -25.05
CA TRP A 80 12.86 -9.92 -24.45
C TRP A 80 13.59 -10.63 -25.58
N LYS A 81 14.92 -10.42 -25.67
CA LYS A 81 15.76 -11.22 -26.55
C LYS A 81 15.61 -12.68 -26.13
N GLU A 82 15.11 -13.47 -27.07
CA GLU A 82 15.35 -14.90 -27.15
C GLU A 82 16.87 -15.12 -27.09
N GLU A 83 17.35 -15.67 -25.98
CA GLU A 83 18.66 -16.30 -25.91
C GLU A 83 18.59 -17.45 -24.90
N LYS A 84 17.83 -18.48 -25.31
CA LYS A 84 18.01 -19.86 -24.87
C LYS A 84 17.66 -20.82 -26.01
N VAL A 85 18.47 -20.80 -27.07
CA VAL A 85 18.75 -21.98 -27.90
C VAL A 85 20.19 -21.87 -28.41
N ALA A 86 21.11 -22.53 -27.70
CA ALA A 86 22.31 -23.18 -28.22
C ALA A 86 22.91 -24.01 -27.06
#